data_AF-A0AAE0NC71-F1
#
_entry.id   AF-A0AAE0NC71-F1
#
_cell.length_a   1.000
_cell.length_b   1.000
_cell.length_c   1.000
_cell.angle_alpha   90.00
_cell.angle_beta   90.00
_cell.angle_gamma   90.00
#
_symmetry.space_group_name_H-M   'P 1'
#
loop_
_entity.id
_entity.type
_entity.pdbx_description
1 polymer ?
#
loop_
_entity_poly.entity_id
_entity_poly.type
_entity_poly.pdbx_seq_one_letter_code
_entity_poly.pdbx_strand_id
1 'polypeptide(L)'
;MANLSSSQKPVQMSLTTEGSGAGQSSGPLLWALFDKLLWTPIAGYPAANFEFKPQVTPLSTLNESVLFITLYYAMIISGKEFMRHRKPFKLQALFLIHNLYLTAISGFLLALFLEQLLPTLVAKGTFYAICDARGGWTQPLVVLYYLNYLTKYLELLDTAFLILKKKPLTFLHCYHHGATALLCYTQLAGATSVSWVPITLNLTVHVVMYAYYFLAARGIRVWWKQWITRLQIAQFVIDLGFVYFSSWSYFTATYWPWLPHPGTCAGEEFAAITGMSILTSYLVLFISFYLATYNKKPVGKQQSTVGERTDGNKKDNIEETIVVLEKLEKSRAMTTGASVAAS
;
A
#
# COMPACT_ATOMS: atom_id res chain seq x y z
N MET A 1 49.66 -27.12 4.51
CA MET A 1 50.14 -25.90 5.21
C MET A 1 50.15 -24.76 4.20
N ALA A 2 49.29 -23.75 4.43
CA ALA A 2 49.38 -22.34 4.02
C ALA A 2 47.96 -21.78 3.85
N ASN A 3 47.44 -21.21 4.95
CA ASN A 3 46.25 -20.37 5.01
C ASN A 3 46.54 -19.02 4.33
N LEU A 4 45.60 -18.51 3.53
CA LEU A 4 45.47 -17.07 3.27
C LEU A 4 44.00 -16.68 3.42
N SER A 5 43.68 -16.34 4.68
CA SER A 5 42.48 -15.63 5.11
C SER A 5 42.64 -14.15 4.77
N SER A 6 41.77 -13.63 3.90
CA SER A 6 41.63 -12.20 3.64
C SER A 6 40.53 -11.67 4.56
N SER A 7 40.96 -11.03 5.64
CA SER A 7 40.14 -10.35 6.64
C SER A 7 39.51 -9.08 6.05
N GLN A 8 38.19 -9.09 5.83
CA GLN A 8 37.38 -7.87 5.72
C GLN A 8 37.22 -7.29 7.13
N LYS A 9 37.82 -6.12 7.37
CA LYS A 9 37.55 -5.30 8.56
C LYS A 9 36.22 -4.55 8.38
N PRO A 10 35.36 -4.48 9.42
CA PRO A 10 34.22 -3.58 9.41
C PRO A 10 34.68 -2.14 9.62
N VAL A 11 34.18 -1.22 8.80
CA VAL A 11 34.37 0.24 8.98
C VAL A 11 33.52 0.67 10.19
N GLN A 12 34.16 0.77 11.35
CA GLN A 12 33.64 1.46 12.52
C GLN A 12 33.82 2.97 12.29
N MET A 13 32.72 3.70 12.08
CA MET A 13 32.71 5.16 12.10
C MET A 13 32.33 5.62 13.50
N SER A 14 33.33 6.10 14.23
CA SER A 14 33.26 6.61 15.59
C SER A 14 32.37 7.85 15.69
N LEU A 15 31.28 7.71 16.45
CA LEU A 15 30.49 8.81 17.00
C LEU A 15 31.34 9.55 18.04
N THR A 16 31.82 10.75 17.70
CA THR A 16 32.35 11.69 18.69
C THR A 16 31.19 12.36 19.41
N THR A 17 31.02 11.99 20.68
CA THR A 17 30.23 12.71 21.67
C THR A 17 30.91 14.04 22.02
N GLU A 18 30.29 15.15 21.66
CA GLU A 18 30.58 16.46 22.27
C GLU A 18 29.28 17.08 22.83
N GLY A 19 29.29 17.30 24.14
CA GLY A 19 28.85 18.55 24.74
C GLY A 19 27.35 18.84 24.82
N SER A 20 26.76 18.54 25.97
CA SER A 20 25.54 19.20 26.47
C SER A 20 25.67 20.72 26.42
N GLY A 21 24.83 21.36 25.60
CA GLY A 21 24.56 22.78 25.62
C GLY A 21 23.11 22.99 25.20
N ALA A 22 22.31 23.56 26.10
CA ALA A 22 20.94 23.94 25.84
C ALA A 22 20.87 24.91 24.65
N GLY A 23 20.57 24.36 23.47
CA GLY A 23 20.34 25.08 22.24
C GLY A 23 19.14 24.46 21.57
N GLN A 24 17.97 25.04 21.79
CA GLN A 24 16.75 24.69 21.08
C GLN A 24 16.89 25.13 19.63
N SER A 25 17.58 24.33 18.81
CA SER A 25 17.52 24.44 17.36
C SER A 25 16.15 23.92 16.95
N SER A 26 15.29 24.82 16.45
CA SER A 26 13.92 24.57 16.03
C SER A 26 13.84 23.48 14.97
N GLY A 27 13.82 22.22 15.41
CA GLY A 27 13.38 21.12 14.57
C GLY A 27 11.96 21.36 14.09
N PRO A 28 11.52 20.67 13.03
CA PRO A 28 10.17 20.83 12.53
C PRO A 28 9.14 20.58 13.64
N LEU A 29 8.18 21.50 13.79
CA LEU A 29 7.30 21.57 14.96
C LEU A 29 6.50 20.28 15.14
N LEU A 30 5.97 19.70 14.05
CA LEU A 30 5.15 18.49 14.11
C LEU A 30 6.01 17.29 14.50
N TRP A 31 7.23 17.16 13.97
CA TRP A 31 8.16 16.11 14.36
C TRP A 31 8.53 16.16 15.85
N ALA A 32 8.83 17.34 16.37
CA ALA A 32 9.13 17.51 17.80
C ALA A 32 7.94 17.15 18.69
N LEU A 33 6.72 17.52 18.28
CA LEU A 33 5.50 17.14 18.99
C LEU A 33 5.23 15.64 18.90
N PHE A 34 5.41 15.03 17.73
CA PHE A 34 5.30 13.59 17.52
C PHE A 34 6.27 12.82 18.44
N ASP A 35 7.53 13.23 18.47
CA ASP A 35 8.55 12.56 19.28
C ASP A 35 8.22 12.63 20.78
N LYS A 36 7.84 13.82 21.26
CA LYS A 36 7.56 14.07 22.67
C LYS A 36 6.25 13.47 23.17
N LEU A 37 5.18 13.58 22.37
CA LEU A 37 3.82 13.24 22.81
C LEU A 37 3.39 11.82 22.45
N LEU A 38 3.98 11.22 21.41
CA LEU A 38 3.56 9.92 20.90
C LEU A 38 4.70 8.91 20.98
N TRP A 39 5.86 9.21 20.38
CA TRP A 39 6.93 8.22 20.25
C TRP A 39 7.60 7.90 21.59
N THR A 40 8.19 8.89 22.25
CA THR A 40 8.97 8.68 23.48
C THR A 40 8.16 8.01 24.59
N PRO A 41 6.88 8.37 24.85
CA PRO A 41 6.06 7.67 25.84
C PRO A 41 5.78 6.19 25.51
N ILE A 42 5.71 5.83 24.23
CA ILE A 42 5.38 4.47 23.78
C ILE A 42 6.64 3.61 23.63
N ALA A 43 7.68 4.15 23.00
CA ALA A 43 8.92 3.45 22.69
C ALA A 43 9.93 3.48 23.86
N GLY A 44 9.82 4.46 24.76
CA GLY A 44 10.72 4.65 25.90
C GLY A 44 12.05 5.37 25.56
N TYR A 45 12.22 5.82 24.31
CA TYR A 45 13.42 6.54 23.84
C TYR A 45 13.07 7.50 22.68
N PRO A 46 13.91 8.50 22.36
CA PRO A 46 13.65 9.46 21.28
C PRO A 46 13.63 8.83 19.88
N ALA A 47 12.76 9.31 18.99
CA ALA A 47 12.59 8.81 17.62
C ALA A 47 13.87 8.93 16.78
N ALA A 48 14.73 9.90 17.09
CA ALA A 48 16.03 10.04 16.45
C ALA A 48 16.95 8.81 16.65
N ASN A 49 16.75 8.05 17.73
CA ASN A 49 17.55 6.87 18.06
C ASN A 49 16.94 5.55 17.55
N PHE A 50 15.78 5.60 16.89
CA PHE A 50 15.20 4.42 16.27
C PHE A 50 16.11 3.90 15.17
N GLU A 51 16.27 2.60 15.07
CA GLU A 51 17.00 2.00 13.96
C GLU A 51 16.26 0.75 13.54
N PHE A 52 15.94 0.63 12.25
CA PHE A 52 15.36 -0.58 11.74
C PHE A 52 16.44 -1.66 11.65
N LYS A 53 16.42 -2.61 12.58
CA LYS A 53 17.36 -3.72 12.66
C LYS A 53 16.65 -5.02 12.30
N PRO A 54 17.03 -5.68 11.19
CA PRO A 54 16.54 -7.01 10.89
C PRO A 54 16.74 -7.94 12.10
N GLN A 55 15.75 -8.78 12.40
CA GLN A 55 15.71 -9.74 13.53
C GLN A 55 15.50 -9.13 14.92
N VAL A 56 15.60 -7.81 15.08
CA VAL A 56 15.41 -7.14 16.39
C VAL A 56 14.13 -6.33 16.42
N THR A 57 13.88 -5.56 15.36
CA THR A 57 12.65 -4.77 15.25
C THR A 57 11.46 -5.71 15.00
N PRO A 58 10.28 -5.49 15.61
CA PRO A 58 9.11 -6.31 15.32
C PRO A 58 8.75 -6.31 13.82
N LEU A 59 8.36 -7.46 13.28
CA LEU A 59 7.97 -7.63 11.87
C LEU A 59 9.09 -7.28 10.87
N SER A 60 10.36 -7.43 11.28
CA SER A 60 11.53 -7.10 10.49
C SER A 60 12.12 -8.28 9.71
N THR A 61 11.51 -9.46 9.82
CA THR A 61 12.00 -10.68 9.16
C THR A 61 11.07 -11.16 8.05
N LEU A 62 11.66 -11.75 7.00
CA LEU A 62 10.89 -12.32 5.89
C LEU A 62 9.94 -13.41 6.40
N ASN A 63 10.38 -14.23 7.36
CA ASN A 63 9.58 -15.29 7.95
C ASN A 63 8.33 -14.74 8.64
N GLU A 64 8.46 -13.65 9.39
CA GLU A 64 7.31 -12.97 10.00
C GLU A 64 6.38 -12.40 8.92
N SER A 65 6.91 -11.71 7.91
CA SER A 65 6.07 -11.17 6.82
C SER A 65 5.30 -12.26 6.08
N VAL A 66 5.96 -13.38 5.73
CA VAL A 66 5.33 -14.54 5.08
C VAL A 66 4.30 -15.20 6.01
N LEU A 67 4.60 -15.32 7.31
CA LEU A 67 3.66 -15.84 8.29
C LEU A 67 2.40 -14.99 8.35
N PHE A 68 2.52 -13.66 8.43
CA PHE A 68 1.37 -12.76 8.47
C PHE A 68 0.55 -12.81 7.18
N ILE A 69 1.19 -12.88 6.01
CA ILE A 69 0.49 -13.04 4.72
C ILE A 69 -0.25 -14.38 4.69
N THR A 70 0.37 -15.45 5.18
CA THR A 70 -0.26 -16.77 5.26
C THR A 70 -1.46 -16.74 6.20
N LEU A 71 -1.31 -16.14 7.38
CA LEU A 71 -2.40 -15.95 8.34
C LEU A 71 -3.53 -15.08 7.77
N TYR A 72 -3.21 -14.06 6.97
CA TYR A 72 -4.18 -13.22 6.29
C TYR A 72 -5.05 -14.04 5.32
N TYR A 73 -4.44 -14.85 4.46
CA TYR A 73 -5.20 -15.70 3.54
C TYR A 73 -5.95 -16.83 4.28
N ALA A 74 -5.35 -17.40 5.32
CA ALA A 74 -6.03 -18.37 6.18
C ALA A 74 -7.26 -17.75 6.85
N MET A 75 -7.17 -16.50 7.33
CA MET A 75 -8.28 -15.74 7.91
C MET A 75 -9.38 -15.47 6.88
N ILE A 76 -9.05 -15.21 5.62
CA ILE A 76 -10.05 -15.07 4.56
C ILE A 76 -10.83 -16.38 4.36
N ILE A 77 -10.12 -17.51 4.21
CA ILE A 77 -10.73 -18.81 3.94
C ILE A 77 -11.57 -19.26 5.14
N SER A 78 -10.96 -19.30 6.33
CA SER A 78 -11.62 -19.72 7.57
C SER A 78 -12.77 -18.78 7.96
N GLY A 79 -12.60 -17.46 7.79
CA GLY A 79 -13.61 -16.46 8.08
C GLY A 79 -14.82 -16.57 7.15
N LYS A 80 -14.61 -16.83 5.85
CA LYS A 80 -15.71 -17.09 4.91
C LYS A 80 -16.51 -18.34 5.28
N GLU A 81 -15.83 -19.44 5.62
CA GLU A 81 -16.51 -20.67 6.03
C GLU A 81 -17.25 -20.50 7.35
N PHE A 82 -16.63 -19.85 8.34
CA PHE A 82 -17.23 -19.53 9.63
C PHE A 82 -18.52 -18.70 9.48
N MET A 83 -18.54 -17.76 8.54
CA MET A 83 -19.69 -16.91 8.27
C MET A 83 -20.75 -17.59 7.39
N ARG A 84 -20.48 -18.71 6.73
CA ARG A 84 -21.38 -19.35 5.77
C ARG A 84 -22.80 -19.52 6.31
N HIS A 85 -22.93 -20.10 7.50
CA HIS A 85 -24.21 -20.39 8.15
C HIS A 85 -24.68 -19.31 9.16
N ARG A 86 -23.95 -18.19 9.28
CA ARG A 86 -24.28 -17.11 10.24
C ARG A 86 -24.94 -15.92 9.57
N LYS A 87 -25.71 -15.15 10.33
CA LYS A 87 -26.23 -13.84 9.86
C LYS A 87 -25.11 -12.79 9.88
N PRO A 88 -25.15 -11.75 9.02
CA PRO A 88 -24.16 -10.67 9.05
C PRO A 88 -24.11 -9.98 10.42
N PHE A 89 -22.91 -9.71 10.93
CA PHE A 89 -22.75 -9.01 12.20
C PHE A 89 -23.01 -7.50 12.04
N LYS A 90 -23.66 -6.90 13.05
CA LYS A 90 -23.93 -5.45 13.11
C LYS A 90 -22.76 -4.70 13.77
N LEU A 91 -21.64 -4.58 13.07
CA LEU A 91 -20.40 -3.94 13.58
C LEU A 91 -20.25 -2.47 13.15
N GLN A 92 -21.36 -1.72 13.04
CA GLN A 92 -21.34 -0.41 12.40
C GLN A 92 -20.48 0.62 13.16
N ALA A 93 -20.58 0.66 14.49
CA ALA A 93 -19.79 1.58 15.32
C ALA A 93 -18.29 1.29 15.22
N LEU A 94 -17.89 0.01 15.33
CA LEU A 94 -16.50 -0.41 15.19
C LEU A 94 -15.94 -0.09 13.79
N PHE A 95 -16.73 -0.33 12.75
CA PHE A 95 -16.35 0.02 11.38
C PHE A 95 -16.17 1.54 11.22
N LEU A 96 -17.05 2.37 11.80
CA LEU A 96 -16.91 3.82 11.78
C LEU A 96 -15.65 4.30 12.50
N ILE A 97 -15.38 3.79 13.71
CA ILE A 97 -14.19 4.11 14.50
C ILE A 97 -12.93 3.72 13.72
N HIS A 98 -12.93 2.52 13.11
CA HIS A 98 -11.81 2.02 12.33
C HIS A 98 -11.48 2.92 11.13
N ASN A 99 -12.48 3.26 10.30
CA ASN A 99 -12.27 4.14 9.14
C ASN A 99 -11.83 5.55 9.56
N LEU A 100 -12.39 6.09 10.65
CA LEU A 100 -11.99 7.40 11.17
C LEU A 100 -10.54 7.38 11.67
N TYR A 101 -10.17 6.33 12.41
CA TYR A 101 -8.80 6.11 12.88
C TYR A 101 -7.82 6.00 11.70
N LEU A 102 -8.13 5.18 10.68
CA LEU A 102 -7.29 5.03 9.48
C LEU A 102 -7.16 6.34 8.69
N THR A 103 -8.23 7.14 8.61
CA THR A 103 -8.18 8.48 8.02
C THR A 103 -7.23 9.39 8.80
N ALA A 104 -7.36 9.42 10.13
CA ALA A 104 -6.58 10.30 11.00
C ALA A 104 -5.10 9.92 11.01
N ILE A 105 -4.76 8.64 11.17
CA ILE A 105 -3.36 8.18 11.17
C ILE A 105 -2.71 8.37 9.79
N SER A 106 -3.43 8.15 8.70
CA SER A 106 -2.89 8.38 7.35
C SER A 106 -2.60 9.85 7.12
N GLY A 107 -3.49 10.74 7.54
CA GLY A 107 -3.31 12.18 7.42
C GLY A 107 -2.18 12.70 8.32
N PHE A 108 -2.06 12.17 9.52
CA PHE A 108 -0.98 12.51 10.44
C PHE A 108 0.40 12.08 9.92
N LEU A 109 0.53 10.83 9.45
CA LEU A 109 1.76 10.35 8.83
C LEU A 109 2.10 11.15 7.58
N LEU A 110 1.12 11.48 6.74
CA LEU A 110 1.33 12.32 5.55
C LEU A 110 1.88 13.70 5.93
N ALA A 111 1.31 14.34 6.96
CA ALA A 111 1.79 15.64 7.42
C ALA A 111 3.25 15.58 7.91
N LEU A 112 3.62 14.54 8.65
CA LEU A 112 5.00 14.32 9.09
C LEU A 112 5.95 14.07 7.91
N PHE A 113 5.54 13.25 6.93
CA PHE A 113 6.33 13.04 5.72
C PHE A 113 6.56 14.35 4.96
N LEU A 114 5.51 15.14 4.74
CA LEU A 114 5.61 16.42 4.04
C LEU A 114 6.52 17.40 4.77
N GLU A 115 6.41 17.48 6.11
CA GLU A 115 7.27 18.34 6.92
C GLU A 115 8.76 17.98 6.77
N GLN A 116 9.10 16.68 6.72
CA GLN A 116 10.48 16.22 6.56
C GLN A 116 10.99 16.33 5.11
N LEU A 117 10.12 16.14 4.11
CA LEU A 117 10.49 16.08 2.70
C LEU A 117 10.56 17.45 2.03
N LEU A 118 9.65 18.38 2.37
CA LEU A 118 9.55 19.69 1.72
C LEU A 118 10.87 20.49 1.74
N PRO A 119 11.60 20.59 2.87
CA PRO A 119 12.87 21.32 2.88
C PRO A 119 13.90 20.71 1.92
N THR A 120 13.99 19.38 1.87
CA THR A 120 14.90 18.65 0.99
C THR A 120 14.53 18.85 -0.49
N LEU A 121 13.23 18.75 -0.81
CA LEU A 121 12.72 18.94 -2.16
C LEU A 121 12.96 20.36 -2.68
N VAL A 122 12.72 21.38 -1.85
CA VAL A 122 12.89 22.78 -2.23
C VAL A 122 14.37 23.15 -2.36
N ALA A 123 15.21 22.70 -1.44
CA ALA A 123 16.62 23.09 -1.41
C ALA A 123 17.50 22.33 -2.40
N LYS A 124 17.22 21.04 -2.63
CA LYS A 124 18.10 20.13 -3.39
C LYS A 124 17.45 19.49 -4.62
N GLY A 125 16.14 19.70 -4.81
CA GLY A 125 15.39 19.20 -5.95
C GLY A 125 14.96 17.75 -5.82
N THR A 126 14.11 17.33 -6.76
CA THR A 126 13.45 16.01 -6.75
C THR A 126 14.44 14.86 -6.93
N PHE A 127 15.43 14.98 -7.83
CA PHE A 127 16.40 13.92 -8.09
C PHE A 127 17.18 13.54 -6.83
N TYR A 128 17.68 14.53 -6.08
CA TYR A 128 18.35 14.28 -4.81
C TYR A 128 17.43 13.61 -3.80
N ALA A 129 16.17 14.03 -3.71
CA ALA A 129 15.20 13.45 -2.77
C ALA A 129 14.81 11.99 -3.11
N ILE A 130 14.79 11.59 -4.38
CA ILE A 130 14.38 10.23 -4.78
C ILE A 130 15.54 9.24 -4.95
N CYS A 131 16.77 9.73 -5.14
CA CYS A 131 17.92 8.89 -5.49
C CYS A 131 19.07 8.94 -4.46
N ASP A 132 19.25 10.04 -3.72
CA ASP A 132 20.29 10.08 -2.68
C ASP A 132 19.74 9.56 -1.34
N ALA A 133 20.45 8.65 -0.68
CA ALA A 133 20.05 8.11 0.63
C ALA A 133 19.93 9.23 1.69
N ARG A 134 20.75 10.27 1.61
CA ARG A 134 20.70 11.45 2.51
C ARG A 134 19.54 12.38 2.19
N GLY A 135 18.80 12.14 1.10
CA GLY A 135 17.61 12.88 0.71
C GLY A 135 16.33 12.10 0.96
N GLY A 136 16.27 10.85 0.50
CA GLY A 136 15.07 10.01 0.52
C GLY A 136 15.03 8.91 1.59
N TRP A 137 16.13 8.71 2.33
CA TRP A 137 16.26 7.66 3.35
C TRP A 137 16.90 8.20 4.64
N THR A 138 16.46 9.39 5.07
CA THR A 138 16.93 10.00 6.32
C THR A 138 16.29 9.33 7.53
N GLN A 139 16.92 9.51 8.70
CA GLN A 139 16.47 8.84 9.92
C GLN A 139 14.98 9.10 10.28
N PRO A 140 14.46 10.35 10.25
CA PRO A 140 13.02 10.58 10.44
C PRO A 140 12.14 9.83 9.43
N LEU A 141 12.56 9.74 8.16
CA LEU A 141 11.80 9.03 7.13
C LEU A 141 11.75 7.52 7.37
N VAL A 142 12.79 6.91 7.93
CA VAL A 142 12.82 5.49 8.29
C VAL A 142 11.80 5.17 9.40
N VAL A 143 11.70 6.03 10.42
CA VAL A 143 10.67 5.92 11.46
C VAL A 143 9.27 6.00 10.86
N LEU A 144 9.02 7.01 10.02
CA LEU A 144 7.72 7.21 9.38
C LEU A 144 7.37 6.07 8.43
N TYR A 145 8.36 5.54 7.72
CA TYR A 145 8.21 4.34 6.90
C TYR A 145 7.75 3.18 7.77
N TYR A 146 8.46 2.91 8.87
CA TYR A 146 8.14 1.80 9.76
C TYR A 146 6.73 1.93 10.36
N LEU A 147 6.31 3.13 10.76
CA LEU A 147 4.93 3.38 11.21
C LEU A 147 3.91 3.15 10.09
N ASN A 148 4.19 3.60 8.86
CA ASN A 148 3.33 3.32 7.71
C ASN A 148 3.23 1.81 7.46
N TYR A 149 4.34 1.07 7.56
CA TYR A 149 4.38 -0.38 7.44
C TYR A 149 3.50 -1.07 8.50
N LEU A 150 3.59 -0.66 9.78
CA LEU A 150 2.70 -1.16 10.84
C LEU A 150 1.22 -0.86 10.52
N THR A 151 0.94 0.31 9.96
CA THR A 151 -0.42 0.72 9.58
C THR A 151 -1.02 -0.23 8.53
N LYS A 152 -0.22 -0.82 7.62
CA LYS A 152 -0.71 -1.81 6.64
C LYS A 152 -1.24 -3.09 7.27
N TYR A 153 -0.70 -3.49 8.43
CA TYR A 153 -1.27 -4.60 9.20
C TYR A 153 -2.61 -4.24 9.83
N LEU A 154 -2.79 -2.98 10.26
CA LEU A 154 -4.07 -2.50 10.78
C LEU A 154 -5.14 -2.45 9.66
N GLU A 155 -4.74 -2.12 8.43
CA GLU A 155 -5.64 -2.15 7.27
C GLU A 155 -6.14 -3.58 6.94
N LEU A 156 -5.47 -4.64 7.39
CA LEU A 156 -5.99 -6.02 7.22
C LEU A 156 -7.33 -6.23 7.93
N LEU A 157 -7.63 -5.44 8.96
CA LEU A 157 -8.93 -5.46 9.65
C LEU A 157 -10.09 -5.08 8.73
N ASP A 158 -9.87 -4.31 7.66
CA ASP A 158 -10.90 -4.02 6.64
C ASP A 158 -11.44 -5.32 6.05
N THR A 159 -10.54 -6.26 5.76
CA THR A 159 -10.92 -7.58 5.23
C THR A 159 -11.76 -8.36 6.24
N ALA A 160 -11.37 -8.33 7.52
CA ALA A 160 -12.14 -8.97 8.59
C ALA A 160 -13.54 -8.36 8.72
N PHE A 161 -13.67 -7.03 8.68
CA PHE A 161 -14.98 -6.35 8.71
C PHE A 161 -15.85 -6.73 7.51
N LEU A 162 -15.28 -6.80 6.31
CA LEU A 162 -16.03 -7.21 5.11
C LEU A 162 -16.54 -8.65 5.22
N ILE A 163 -15.72 -9.57 5.72
CA ILE A 163 -16.12 -10.97 5.96
C ILE A 163 -17.27 -11.05 6.98
N LEU A 164 -17.10 -10.40 8.15
CA LEU A 164 -18.08 -10.43 9.23
C LEU A 164 -19.42 -9.75 8.83
N LYS A 165 -19.38 -8.79 7.91
CA LYS A 165 -20.56 -8.13 7.34
C LYS A 165 -21.13 -8.86 6.12
N LYS A 166 -20.56 -10.00 5.70
CA LYS A 166 -20.90 -10.71 4.47
C LYS A 166 -20.89 -9.82 3.22
N LYS A 167 -19.95 -8.88 3.14
CA LYS A 167 -19.75 -8.06 1.95
C LYS A 167 -18.79 -8.76 0.98
N PRO A 168 -18.99 -8.60 -0.34
CA PRO A 168 -18.18 -9.30 -1.33
C PRO A 168 -16.72 -8.84 -1.22
N LEU A 169 -15.82 -9.79 -1.08
CA LEU A 169 -14.38 -9.59 -1.15
C LEU A 169 -13.94 -9.74 -2.60
N THR A 170 -13.46 -8.66 -3.21
CA THR A 170 -12.92 -8.72 -4.57
C THR A 170 -11.51 -9.32 -4.57
N PHE A 171 -11.13 -9.95 -5.69
CA PHE A 171 -9.75 -10.42 -5.87
C PHE A 171 -8.73 -9.29 -5.71
N LEU A 172 -9.02 -8.12 -6.30
CA LEU A 172 -8.21 -6.90 -6.18
C LEU A 172 -7.90 -6.57 -4.72
N HIS A 173 -8.91 -6.58 -3.86
CA HIS A 173 -8.76 -6.26 -2.44
C HIS A 173 -7.83 -7.25 -1.74
N CYS A 174 -8.12 -8.55 -1.87
CA CYS A 174 -7.33 -9.59 -1.20
C CYS A 174 -5.88 -9.62 -1.70
N TYR A 175 -5.68 -9.50 -3.01
CA TYR A 175 -4.36 -9.47 -3.60
C TYR A 175 -3.56 -8.24 -3.15
N HIS A 176 -4.17 -7.05 -3.20
CA HIS A 176 -3.52 -5.80 -2.81
C HIS A 176 -3.08 -5.81 -1.35
N HIS A 177 -3.93 -6.21 -0.40
CA HIS A 177 -3.54 -6.20 1.03
C HIS A 177 -2.41 -7.20 1.32
N GLY A 178 -2.45 -8.39 0.73
CA GLY A 178 -1.37 -9.37 0.89
C GLY A 178 -0.05 -8.92 0.25
N ALA A 179 -0.12 -8.43 -0.99
CA ALA A 179 1.06 -7.99 -1.73
C ALA A 179 1.66 -6.69 -1.16
N THR A 180 0.86 -5.78 -0.60
CA THR A 180 1.35 -4.52 -0.02
C THR A 180 2.15 -4.77 1.25
N ALA A 181 1.77 -5.76 2.07
CA ALA A 181 2.57 -6.17 3.22
C ALA A 181 3.98 -6.66 2.80
N LEU A 182 4.04 -7.50 1.76
CA LEU A 182 5.31 -7.96 1.19
C LEU A 182 6.13 -6.82 0.59
N LEU A 183 5.47 -5.95 -0.19
CA LEU A 183 6.10 -4.80 -0.82
C LEU A 183 6.76 -3.92 0.25
N CYS A 184 6.01 -3.53 1.29
CA CYS A 184 6.54 -2.66 2.33
C CYS A 184 7.75 -3.28 3.06
N TYR A 185 7.71 -4.59 3.33
CA TYR A 185 8.85 -5.32 3.90
C TYR A 185 10.09 -5.25 3.00
N THR A 186 9.95 -5.61 1.72
CA THR A 186 11.10 -5.65 0.79
C THR A 186 11.74 -4.29 0.59
N GLN A 187 10.96 -3.22 0.49
CA GLN A 187 11.47 -1.85 0.38
C GLN A 187 12.18 -1.37 1.65
N LEU A 188 11.67 -1.75 2.84
CA LEU A 188 12.30 -1.42 4.12
C LEU A 188 13.63 -2.15 4.30
N ALA A 189 13.68 -3.43 3.94
CA ALA A 189 14.89 -4.24 3.94
C ALA A 189 15.92 -3.74 2.90
N GLY A 190 15.45 -3.22 1.76
CA GLY A 190 16.29 -2.74 0.68
C GLY A 190 16.65 -1.25 0.73
N ALA A 191 16.43 -0.58 1.87
CA ALA A 191 16.77 0.83 2.10
C ALA A 191 16.43 1.77 0.92
N THR A 192 15.26 1.60 0.33
CA THR A 192 14.95 2.16 -1.00
C THR A 192 14.55 3.64 -0.89
N SER A 193 15.44 4.53 -1.33
CA SER A 193 15.29 5.99 -1.20
C SER A 193 14.06 6.57 -1.91
N VAL A 194 13.63 6.00 -3.05
CA VAL A 194 12.44 6.46 -3.80
C VAL A 194 11.11 6.13 -3.11
N SER A 195 11.12 5.24 -2.10
CA SER A 195 9.90 4.66 -1.52
C SER A 195 8.96 5.67 -0.83
N TRP A 196 9.45 6.84 -0.40
CA TRP A 196 8.61 7.88 0.15
C TRP A 196 7.58 8.42 -0.88
N VAL A 197 7.88 8.34 -2.18
CA VAL A 197 6.95 8.78 -3.23
C VAL A 197 5.69 7.91 -3.24
N PRO A 198 5.77 6.57 -3.43
CA PRO A 198 4.60 5.70 -3.29
C PRO A 198 3.89 5.83 -1.94
N ILE A 199 4.63 6.00 -0.85
CA ILE A 199 4.03 6.10 0.49
C ILE A 199 3.20 7.37 0.62
N THR A 200 3.74 8.54 0.29
CA THR A 200 3.03 9.81 0.43
C THR A 200 1.81 9.91 -0.48
N LEU A 201 1.91 9.41 -1.71
CA LEU A 201 0.77 9.35 -2.62
C LEU A 201 -0.28 8.33 -2.13
N ASN A 202 0.12 7.16 -1.63
CA ASN A 202 -0.79 6.19 -1.02
C ASN A 202 -1.51 6.75 0.21
N LEU A 203 -0.77 7.42 1.12
CA LEU A 203 -1.36 8.07 2.30
C LEU A 203 -2.38 9.14 1.90
N THR A 204 -2.08 9.92 0.86
CA THR A 204 -3.01 10.94 0.31
C THR A 204 -4.31 10.28 -0.16
N VAL A 205 -4.19 9.21 -0.94
CA VAL A 205 -5.36 8.45 -1.42
C VAL A 205 -6.10 7.78 -0.25
N HIS A 206 -5.40 7.26 0.75
CA HIS A 206 -5.98 6.62 1.94
C HIS A 206 -6.78 7.62 2.78
N VAL A 207 -6.29 8.85 2.97
CA VAL A 207 -7.06 9.91 3.64
C VAL A 207 -8.39 10.14 2.93
N VAL A 208 -8.38 10.28 1.60
CA VAL A 208 -9.60 10.53 0.81
C VAL A 208 -10.53 9.31 0.81
N MET A 209 -9.98 8.11 0.62
CA MET A 209 -10.74 6.86 0.55
C MET A 209 -11.41 6.50 1.88
N TYR A 210 -10.68 6.54 3.00
CA TYR A 210 -11.24 6.22 4.31
C TYR A 210 -12.21 7.29 4.80
N ALA A 211 -11.97 8.57 4.50
CA ALA A 211 -12.95 9.62 4.76
C ALA A 211 -14.25 9.36 3.99
N TYR A 212 -14.16 8.92 2.73
CA TYR A 212 -15.32 8.49 1.96
C TYR A 212 -16.04 7.29 2.60
N TYR A 213 -15.33 6.25 3.04
CA TYR A 213 -15.96 5.10 3.69
C TYR A 213 -16.62 5.46 5.02
N PHE A 214 -16.03 6.36 5.79
CA PHE A 214 -16.64 6.91 7.00
C PHE A 214 -17.94 7.66 6.69
N LEU A 215 -17.95 8.52 5.67
CA LEU A 215 -19.16 9.23 5.22
C LEU A 215 -20.24 8.27 4.72
N ALA A 216 -19.86 7.30 3.89
CA ALA A 216 -20.77 6.29 3.34
C ALA A 216 -21.38 5.42 4.46
N ALA A 217 -20.60 5.08 5.50
CA ALA A 217 -21.10 4.35 6.66
C ALA A 217 -22.10 5.16 7.51
N ARG A 218 -22.09 6.49 7.45
CA ARG A 218 -23.14 7.35 8.05
C ARG A 218 -24.40 7.48 7.19
N GLY A 219 -24.45 6.83 6.03
CA GLY A 219 -25.56 6.90 5.09
C GLY A 219 -25.54 8.12 4.17
N ILE A 220 -24.44 8.90 4.17
CA ILE A 220 -24.29 10.06 3.27
C ILE A 220 -23.94 9.53 1.88
N ARG A 221 -24.78 9.83 0.88
CA ARG A 221 -24.50 9.50 -0.52
C ARG A 221 -23.49 10.50 -1.08
N VAL A 222 -22.30 10.00 -1.41
CA VAL A 222 -21.21 10.81 -1.93
C VAL A 222 -21.10 10.60 -3.45
N TRP A 223 -21.29 11.68 -4.24
CA TRP A 223 -21.32 11.59 -5.70
C TRP A 223 -19.94 11.37 -6.32
N TRP A 224 -18.85 11.70 -5.60
CA TRP A 224 -17.49 11.65 -6.14
C TRP A 224 -16.80 10.29 -6.01
N LYS A 225 -17.53 9.19 -5.77
CA LYS A 225 -16.97 7.83 -5.70
C LYS A 225 -16.06 7.51 -6.90
N GLN A 226 -16.45 7.92 -8.11
CA GLN A 226 -15.67 7.64 -9.33
C GLN A 226 -14.32 8.34 -9.35
N TRP A 227 -14.23 9.53 -8.74
CA TRP A 227 -12.98 10.29 -8.67
C TRP A 227 -11.96 9.61 -7.76
N ILE A 228 -12.39 8.88 -6.74
CA ILE A 228 -11.49 8.12 -5.85
C ILE A 228 -10.75 7.04 -6.66
N THR A 229 -11.45 6.27 -7.49
CA THR A 229 -10.81 5.25 -8.33
C THR A 229 -9.88 5.87 -9.38
N ARG A 230 -10.23 7.04 -9.92
CA ARG A 230 -9.33 7.78 -10.83
C ARG A 230 -8.07 8.28 -10.11
N LEU A 231 -8.20 8.75 -8.87
CA LEU A 231 -7.06 9.14 -8.03
C LEU A 231 -6.14 7.95 -7.72
N GLN A 232 -6.71 6.77 -7.43
CA GLN A 232 -5.94 5.54 -7.23
C GLN A 232 -5.15 5.14 -8.49
N ILE A 233 -5.76 5.22 -9.67
CA ILE A 233 -5.06 4.93 -10.93
C ILE A 233 -3.97 5.97 -11.19
N ALA A 234 -4.27 7.26 -11.00
CA ALA A 234 -3.30 8.34 -11.18
C ALA A 234 -2.09 8.16 -10.23
N GLN A 235 -2.34 7.77 -8.97
CA GLN A 235 -1.29 7.40 -8.02
C GLN A 235 -0.36 6.34 -8.63
N PHE A 236 -0.88 5.18 -9.05
CA PHE A 236 -0.02 4.11 -9.55
C PHE A 236 0.76 4.48 -10.82
N VAL A 237 0.19 5.32 -11.69
CA VAL A 237 0.91 5.84 -12.87
C VAL A 237 2.10 6.70 -12.44
N ILE A 238 1.92 7.59 -11.47
CA ILE A 238 2.99 8.45 -10.95
C ILE A 238 4.04 7.60 -10.21
N ASP A 239 3.61 6.67 -9.36
CA ASP A 239 4.48 5.74 -8.62
C ASP A 239 5.39 4.97 -9.58
N LEU A 240 4.82 4.38 -10.63
CA LEU A 240 5.59 3.66 -11.63
C LEU A 240 6.56 4.57 -12.38
N GLY A 241 6.17 5.79 -12.71
CA GLY A 241 7.08 6.76 -13.34
C GLY A 241 8.35 6.98 -12.53
N PHE A 242 8.22 7.24 -11.23
CA PHE A 242 9.36 7.43 -10.33
C PHE A 242 10.15 6.13 -10.10
N VAL A 243 9.48 5.01 -9.86
CA VAL A 243 10.14 3.73 -9.58
C VAL A 243 10.90 3.21 -10.79
N TYR A 244 10.33 3.28 -12.00
CA TYR A 244 11.03 2.90 -13.23
C TYR A 244 12.20 3.86 -13.52
N PHE A 245 12.03 5.16 -13.29
CA PHE A 245 13.11 6.12 -13.46
C PHE A 245 14.30 5.86 -12.50
N SER A 246 14.02 5.64 -11.21
CA SER A 246 15.05 5.32 -10.22
C SER A 246 15.71 3.98 -10.51
N SER A 247 14.94 2.97 -10.91
CA SER A 247 15.47 1.65 -11.29
C SER A 247 16.33 1.75 -12.54
N TRP A 248 15.88 2.46 -13.58
CA TRP A 248 16.66 2.71 -14.78
C TRP A 248 18.00 3.35 -14.44
N SER A 249 17.99 4.41 -13.63
CA SER A 249 19.18 5.14 -13.22
C SER A 249 20.16 4.25 -12.43
N TYR A 250 19.66 3.40 -11.53
CA TYR A 250 20.48 2.41 -10.82
C TYR A 250 21.10 1.37 -11.77
N PHE A 251 20.28 0.67 -12.56
CA PHE A 251 20.76 -0.43 -13.40
C PHE A 251 21.70 0.05 -14.49
N THR A 252 21.44 1.21 -15.11
CA THR A 252 22.34 1.78 -16.11
C THR A 252 23.66 2.24 -15.50
N ALA A 253 23.65 2.93 -14.35
CA ALA A 253 24.88 3.34 -13.69
C ALA A 253 25.75 2.15 -13.24
N THR A 254 25.12 1.04 -12.82
CA THR A 254 25.82 -0.15 -12.29
C THR A 254 26.28 -1.10 -13.40
N TYR A 255 25.43 -1.41 -14.38
CA TYR A 255 25.68 -2.47 -15.36
C TYR A 255 26.00 -1.96 -16.77
N TRP A 256 25.50 -0.77 -17.13
CA TRP A 256 25.60 -0.22 -18.49
C TRP A 256 26.01 1.26 -18.46
N PRO A 257 27.19 1.60 -17.93
CA PRO A 257 27.60 2.99 -17.70
C PRO A 257 27.75 3.81 -19.00
N TRP A 258 27.70 3.16 -20.16
CA TRP A 258 27.69 3.82 -21.47
C TRP A 258 26.30 4.34 -21.88
N LEU A 259 25.24 3.92 -21.21
CA LEU A 259 23.88 4.41 -21.46
C LEU A 259 23.64 5.74 -20.74
N PRO A 260 22.79 6.62 -21.28
CA PRO A 260 22.49 7.90 -20.65
C PRO A 260 21.77 7.69 -19.31
N HIS A 261 22.42 8.13 -18.23
CA HIS A 261 21.87 8.10 -16.88
C HIS A 261 22.17 9.41 -16.13
N PRO A 262 21.19 9.94 -15.37
CA PRO A 262 21.37 11.18 -14.61
C PRO A 262 22.24 11.02 -13.36
N GLY A 263 22.50 9.78 -12.93
CA GLY A 263 23.26 9.42 -11.74
C GLY A 263 22.84 8.04 -11.23
N THR A 264 23.36 7.63 -10.08
CA THR A 264 22.91 6.40 -9.39
C THR A 264 21.86 6.73 -8.33
N CYS A 265 21.04 5.74 -7.97
CA CYS A 265 19.99 5.86 -6.95
C CYS A 265 20.22 4.86 -5.82
N ALA A 266 19.85 5.19 -4.59
CA ALA A 266 20.07 4.33 -3.44
C ALA A 266 18.94 3.30 -3.28
N GLY A 267 19.32 2.03 -3.14
CA GLY A 267 18.44 0.91 -2.87
C GLY A 267 19.05 -0.42 -3.31
N GLU A 268 18.41 -1.52 -2.91
CA GLU A 268 18.80 -2.88 -3.29
C GLU A 268 18.01 -3.39 -4.51
N GLU A 269 18.62 -4.26 -5.31
CA GLU A 269 18.05 -4.77 -6.56
C GLU A 269 16.76 -5.56 -6.35
N PHE A 270 16.73 -6.42 -5.32
CA PHE A 270 15.55 -7.21 -5.02
C PHE A 270 14.34 -6.32 -4.67
N ALA A 271 14.59 -5.18 -4.00
CA ALA A 271 13.56 -4.21 -3.67
C ALA A 271 13.08 -3.49 -4.94
N ALA A 272 13.98 -3.08 -5.83
CA ALA A 272 13.62 -2.48 -7.11
C ALA A 272 12.75 -3.43 -7.96
N ILE A 273 13.17 -4.68 -8.14
CA ILE A 273 12.45 -5.69 -8.92
C ILE A 273 11.07 -5.99 -8.32
N THR A 274 11.00 -6.17 -7.00
CA THR A 274 9.75 -6.44 -6.29
C THR A 274 8.80 -5.24 -6.41
N GLY A 275 9.33 -4.02 -6.24
CA GLY A 275 8.58 -2.77 -6.36
C GLY A 275 7.97 -2.59 -7.74
N MET A 276 8.78 -2.74 -8.80
CA MET A 276 8.29 -2.67 -10.18
C MET A 276 7.21 -3.71 -10.48
N SER A 277 7.44 -4.97 -10.05
CA SER A 277 6.52 -6.08 -10.32
C SER A 277 5.16 -5.88 -9.66
N ILE A 278 5.15 -5.56 -8.36
CA ILE A 278 3.90 -5.39 -7.59
C ILE A 278 3.14 -4.14 -8.04
N LEU A 279 3.81 -2.99 -8.16
CA LEU A 279 3.13 -1.75 -8.59
C LEU A 279 2.56 -1.86 -10.01
N THR A 280 3.25 -2.55 -10.91
CA THR A 280 2.74 -2.79 -12.27
C THR A 280 1.49 -3.68 -12.23
N SER A 281 1.50 -4.73 -11.40
CA SER A 281 0.32 -5.58 -11.22
C SER A 281 -0.88 -4.80 -10.68
N TYR A 282 -0.66 -3.86 -9.76
CA TYR A 282 -1.72 -3.00 -9.21
C TYR A 282 -2.33 -2.12 -10.27
N LEU A 283 -1.52 -1.43 -11.07
CA LEU A 283 -2.05 -0.58 -12.14
C LEU A 283 -2.96 -1.38 -13.09
N VAL A 284 -2.53 -2.56 -13.51
CA VAL A 284 -3.33 -3.45 -14.38
C VAL A 284 -4.66 -3.83 -13.73
N LEU A 285 -4.62 -4.26 -12.46
CA LEU A 285 -5.82 -4.68 -11.74
C LEU A 285 -6.80 -3.52 -11.49
N PHE A 286 -6.31 -2.32 -11.18
CA PHE A 286 -7.15 -1.13 -10.98
C PHE A 286 -7.76 -0.62 -12.29
N ILE A 287 -7.01 -0.66 -13.40
CA ILE A 287 -7.56 -0.35 -14.73
C ILE A 287 -8.64 -1.37 -15.09
N SER A 288 -8.39 -2.66 -14.90
CA SER A 288 -9.37 -3.73 -15.15
C SER A 288 -10.65 -3.51 -14.34
N PHE A 289 -10.52 -3.21 -13.04
CA PHE A 289 -11.64 -2.89 -12.16
C PHE A 289 -12.43 -1.64 -12.64
N TYR A 290 -11.72 -0.58 -13.05
CA TYR A 290 -12.34 0.64 -13.55
C TYR A 290 -13.15 0.38 -14.83
N LEU A 291 -12.57 -0.35 -15.79
CA LEU A 291 -13.25 -0.72 -17.03
C LEU A 291 -14.48 -1.58 -16.76
N ALA A 292 -14.38 -2.59 -15.90
CA ALA A 292 -15.49 -3.48 -15.55
C ALA A 292 -16.65 -2.76 -14.84
N THR A 293 -16.35 -1.73 -14.04
CA THR A 293 -17.33 -1.01 -13.22
C THR A 293 -17.95 0.18 -13.96
N TYR A 294 -17.17 0.91 -14.77
CA TYR A 294 -17.59 2.20 -15.34
C TYR A 294 -17.75 2.19 -16.86
N ASN A 295 -17.06 1.32 -17.60
CA ASN A 295 -17.12 1.29 -19.07
C ASN A 295 -18.10 0.25 -19.63
N LYS A 296 -19.20 -0.01 -18.92
CA LYS A 296 -20.30 -0.79 -19.50
C LYS A 296 -20.94 0.00 -20.64
N LYS A 297 -20.69 -0.41 -21.88
CA LYS A 297 -21.55 -0.05 -23.00
C LYS A 297 -22.98 -0.49 -22.64
N PRO A 298 -24.02 0.33 -22.87
CA PRO A 298 -25.38 -0.16 -22.75
C PRO A 298 -25.50 -1.37 -23.69
N VAL A 299 -25.87 -2.52 -23.12
CA VAL A 299 -26.25 -3.69 -23.91
C VAL A 299 -27.29 -3.19 -24.89
N GLY A 300 -26.95 -3.24 -26.19
CA GLY A 300 -27.86 -2.85 -27.24
C GLY A 300 -29.19 -3.55 -27.01
N LYS A 301 -30.29 -2.80 -27.08
CA LYS A 301 -31.64 -3.35 -27.18
C LYS A 301 -31.64 -4.45 -28.24
N GLN A 302 -31.59 -5.72 -27.84
CA GLN A 302 -32.25 -6.74 -28.63
C GLN A 302 -33.73 -6.50 -28.42
N GLN A 303 -34.33 -5.92 -29.45
CA GLN A 303 -35.76 -5.76 -29.59
C GLN A 303 -36.34 -7.16 -29.80
N SER A 304 -36.64 -7.87 -28.73
CA SER A 304 -37.58 -9.00 -28.76
C SER A 304 -38.96 -8.46 -28.44
N THR A 305 -39.78 -8.47 -29.47
CA THR A 305 -41.17 -8.03 -29.49
C THR A 305 -42.04 -8.93 -28.61
N VAL A 306 -43.02 -8.30 -27.94
CA VAL A 306 -44.28 -8.86 -27.38
C VAL A 306 -44.24 -9.45 -25.96
N GLY A 307 -45.07 -8.88 -25.08
CA GLY A 307 -45.63 -9.55 -23.90
C GLY A 307 -45.70 -8.73 -22.61
N GLU A 308 -46.66 -7.81 -22.51
CA GLU A 308 -46.99 -7.02 -21.33
C GLU A 308 -47.48 -7.89 -20.14
N ARG A 309 -46.95 -7.66 -18.93
CA ARG A 309 -47.70 -7.61 -17.66
C ARG A 309 -46.84 -7.07 -16.50
N THR A 310 -47.50 -6.22 -15.73
CA THR A 310 -47.10 -5.44 -14.55
C THR A 310 -46.56 -6.27 -13.37
N ASP A 311 -45.55 -5.74 -12.65
CA ASP A 311 -45.67 -5.24 -11.25
C ASP A 311 -44.28 -5.17 -10.55
N GLY A 312 -44.10 -4.21 -9.64
CA GLY A 312 -43.27 -4.39 -8.45
C GLY A 312 -41.75 -4.16 -8.49
N ASN A 313 -41.35 -3.03 -7.88
CA ASN A 313 -40.19 -2.93 -6.97
C ASN A 313 -38.76 -2.86 -7.56
N LYS A 314 -38.34 -1.64 -7.91
CA LYS A 314 -36.95 -1.27 -8.23
C LYS A 314 -36.11 -1.13 -6.94
N LYS A 315 -35.62 -2.24 -6.40
CA LYS A 315 -34.60 -2.29 -5.33
C LYS A 315 -33.46 -3.24 -5.71
N ASP A 316 -32.24 -2.72 -5.67
CA ASP A 316 -30.97 -3.43 -5.50
C ASP A 316 -30.39 -4.32 -6.63
N ASN A 317 -30.11 -3.75 -7.82
CA ASN A 317 -29.47 -4.49 -8.93
C ASN A 317 -27.93 -4.40 -9.03
N ILE A 318 -27.20 -4.06 -7.96
CA ILE A 318 -25.72 -4.08 -7.99
C ILE A 318 -25.14 -5.42 -7.48
N GLU A 319 -25.75 -6.00 -6.44
CA GLU A 319 -25.32 -7.31 -5.92
C GLU A 319 -25.73 -8.45 -6.88
N GLU A 320 -26.88 -8.35 -7.55
CA GLU A 320 -27.34 -9.33 -8.54
C GLU A 320 -26.45 -9.36 -9.80
N THR A 321 -25.94 -8.19 -10.22
CA THR A 321 -25.03 -8.09 -11.37
C THR A 321 -23.68 -8.76 -11.12
N ILE A 322 -23.16 -8.73 -9.88
CA ILE A 322 -21.88 -9.36 -9.53
C ILE A 322 -22.04 -10.88 -9.46
N VAL A 323 -23.15 -11.37 -8.90
CA VAL A 323 -23.47 -12.81 -8.85
C VAL A 323 -23.71 -13.39 -10.25
N VAL A 324 -24.31 -12.61 -11.16
CA VAL A 324 -24.49 -13.02 -12.56
C VAL A 324 -23.15 -13.09 -13.29
N LEU A 325 -22.19 -12.20 -13.01
CA LEU A 325 -20.86 -12.22 -13.62
C LEU A 325 -20.02 -13.44 -13.16
N GLU A 326 -20.06 -13.80 -11.87
CA GLU A 326 -19.42 -15.04 -11.39
C GLU A 326 -20.04 -16.30 -12.00
N LYS A 327 -21.36 -16.31 -12.23
CA LYS A 327 -22.04 -17.43 -12.92
C LYS A 327 -21.66 -17.52 -14.40
N LEU A 328 -21.47 -16.39 -15.08
CA LEU A 328 -21.08 -16.34 -16.49
C LEU A 328 -19.62 -16.74 -16.71
N GLU A 329 -18.71 -16.38 -15.80
CA GLU A 329 -17.31 -16.84 -15.84
C GLU A 329 -17.19 -18.35 -15.60
N LYS A 330 -17.94 -18.91 -14.64
CA LYS A 330 -18.00 -20.37 -14.43
C LYS A 330 -18.58 -21.12 -15.63
N SER A 331 -19.62 -20.58 -16.26
CA SER A 331 -20.24 -21.18 -17.45
C SER A 331 -19.28 -21.19 -18.65
N ARG A 332 -18.52 -20.10 -18.83
CA ARG A 332 -17.53 -19.95 -19.91
C ARG A 332 -16.32 -20.89 -19.73
N ALA A 333 -15.85 -21.07 -18.50
CA ALA A 333 -14.77 -22.00 -18.18
C ALA A 333 -15.14 -23.47 -18.45
N MET A 334 -16.40 -23.86 -18.25
CA MET A 334 -16.89 -25.21 -18.58
C MET A 334 -17.03 -25.44 -20.09
N THR A 335 -17.35 -24.42 -20.89
CA THR A 335 -17.49 -24.56 -22.36
C THR A 335 -16.15 -24.59 -23.08
N THR A 336 -15.12 -23.91 -22.58
CA THR A 336 -13.75 -23.99 -23.14
C THR A 336 -12.98 -25.24 -22.72
N GLY A 337 -13.35 -25.89 -21.60
CA GLY A 337 -12.74 -27.17 -21.19
C GLY A 337 -13.21 -28.40 -21.98
N ALA A 338 -14.39 -28.33 -22.60
CA ALA A 338 -14.96 -29.45 -23.36
C ALA A 338 -14.43 -29.56 -24.80
N SER A 339 -13.77 -28.50 -25.32
CA SER A 339 -13.26 -28.48 -26.70
C SER A 339 -11.82 -28.99 -26.86
N VAL A 340 -11.09 -29.25 -25.76
CA VAL A 340 -9.70 -29.74 -25.80
C VAL A 340 -9.60 -31.25 -25.49
N ALA A 341 -10.72 -31.89 -25.16
CA ALA A 341 -10.79 -33.33 -24.90
C ALA A 341 -11.39 -34.16 -26.07
N ALA A 342 -11.64 -33.54 -27.22
CA ALA A 342 -12.26 -34.18 -28.40
C ALA A 342 -11.54 -33.82 -29.71
N SER A 343 -10.21 -33.79 -29.71
CA SER A 343 -9.40 -33.69 -30.94
C SER A 343 -8.14 -34.54 -30.80
#